data_AF-A0AAF0BKL5-F1
#
_entry.id   AF-A0AAF0BKL5-F1
#
_cell.length_a   1.000
_cell.length_b   1.000
_cell.length_c   1.000
_cell.angle_alpha   90.00
_cell.angle_beta   90.00
_cell.angle_gamma   90.00
#
_symmetry.space_group_name_H-M   'P 1'
#
loop_
_entity.id
_entity.type
_entity.pdbx_description
1 polymer ?
#
loop_
_entity_poly.entity_id
_entity_poly.type
_entity_poly.pdbx_seq_one_letter_code
_entity_poly.pdbx_strand_id
1 'polypeptide(L)'
;MTKDLQLRDYEEGYRFRVLCRTCRYGWNEEPAGLLTRKGLRKTLYLEELEAKLCCPRCRRTSTKITPIIIKPQHHFVGGMA
;
A
#
# COMPACT_ATOMS: atom_id res chain seq x y z
N MET A 1 10.52 18.37 0.47
CA MET A 1 9.12 18.21 0.00
C MET A 1 8.83 16.71 -0.04
N THR A 2 8.56 16.13 1.13
CA THR A 2 8.27 14.70 1.28
C THR A 2 6.84 14.50 0.79
N LYS A 3 6.63 13.68 -0.23
CA LYS A 3 5.29 13.42 -0.76
C LYS A 3 4.52 12.60 0.27
N ASP A 4 3.73 13.30 1.09
CA ASP A 4 2.77 12.75 2.05
C ASP A 4 1.62 12.03 1.32
N LEU A 5 1.92 10.90 0.69
CA LEU A 5 0.96 10.10 -0.07
C LEU A 5 0.10 9.29 0.90
N GLN A 6 -1.18 9.62 0.96
CA GLN A 6 -2.14 9.01 1.88
C GLN A 6 -2.75 7.76 1.24
N LEU A 7 -3.27 6.86 2.07
CA LEU A 7 -3.91 5.64 1.63
C LEU A 7 -5.04 5.87 0.60
N ARG A 8 -5.77 6.99 0.72
CA ARG A 8 -6.84 7.39 -0.21
C ARG A 8 -6.34 7.64 -1.65
N ASP A 9 -5.10 8.10 -1.82
CA ASP A 9 -4.55 8.42 -3.13
C ASP A 9 -4.26 7.15 -3.96
N TYR A 10 -4.30 5.98 -3.30
CA TYR A 10 -4.11 4.66 -3.89
C TYR A 10 -5.41 3.85 -3.98
N GLU A 11 -6.58 4.43 -3.68
CA GLU A 11 -7.86 3.69 -3.65
C GLU A 11 -8.19 3.04 -5.01
N GLU A 12 -7.79 3.68 -6.12
CA GLU A 12 -8.10 3.23 -7.47
C GLU A 12 -6.85 2.83 -8.27
N GLY A 13 -6.81 1.58 -8.76
CA GLY A 13 -5.78 1.11 -9.70
C GLY A 13 -4.46 0.66 -9.09
N TYR A 14 -4.31 0.71 -7.76
CA TYR A 14 -3.12 0.26 -7.03
C TYR A 14 -3.39 -0.98 -6.17
N ARG A 15 -2.35 -1.79 -5.95
CA ARG A 15 -2.26 -2.82 -4.90
C ARG A 15 -1.08 -2.51 -4.01
N PHE A 16 -1.15 -2.94 -2.76
CA PHE A 16 -0.01 -2.93 -1.88
C PHE A 16 0.62 -4.31 -1.83
N ARG A 17 1.86 -4.40 -2.26
CA ARG A 17 2.70 -5.56 -1.94
C ARG A 17 3.32 -5.32 -0.59
N VAL A 18 2.97 -6.17 0.36
CA VAL A 18 3.48 -6.13 1.72
C VAL A 18 4.50 -7.24 1.88
N LEU A 19 5.66 -6.92 2.47
CA LEU A 19 6.73 -7.85 2.76
C LEU A 19 7.07 -7.77 4.25
N CYS A 20 6.96 -8.89 4.96
CA CYS A 20 7.44 -8.95 6.33
C CYS A 20 8.97 -8.94 6.35
N ARG A 21 9.59 -7.97 7.03
CA ARG A 21 11.05 -7.90 7.17
C ARG A 21 11.60 -8.97 8.11
N THR A 22 10.77 -9.54 8.98
CA THR A 22 11.17 -10.59 9.93
C THR A 22 11.17 -11.99 9.30
N CYS A 23 10.07 -12.42 8.69
CA CYS A 23 9.95 -13.78 8.15
C CYS A 23 10.06 -13.86 6.62
N ARG A 24 10.25 -12.71 5.94
CA ARG A 24 10.32 -12.58 4.47
C ARG A 24 9.06 -13.04 3.72
N TYR A 25 7.96 -13.29 4.43
CA TYR A 25 6.68 -13.60 3.81
C TYR A 25 6.13 -12.36 3.12
N GLY A 26 5.83 -12.48 1.83
CA GLY A 26 5.21 -11.43 1.03
C GLY A 26 3.76 -11.76 0.70
N TRP A 27 2.88 -10.78 0.80
CA TRP A 27 1.47 -10.90 0.42
C TRP A 27 0.99 -9.61 -0.24
N ASN A 28 -0.15 -9.69 -0.92
CA ASN A 28 -0.76 -8.53 -1.57
C ASN A 28 -2.01 -8.14 -0.79
N GLU A 29 -2.19 -6.83 -0.59
CA GLU A 29 -3.36 -6.24 0.02
C GLU A 29 -3.95 -5.22 -0.95
N GLU A 30 -5.28 -5.15 -0.98
CA GLU A 30 -5.98 -4.16 -1.78
C GLU A 30 -6.23 -2.91 -0.91
N PRO A 31 -5.91 -1.69 -1.40
CA PRO A 31 -6.16 -0.44 -0.69
C PRO A 31 -7.60 -0.37 -0.16
N ALA A 32 -8.59 -0.68 -1.00
CA ALA A 32 -10.00 -0.74 -0.62
C ALA A 32 -10.29 -1.73 0.54
N GLY A 33 -9.62 -2.89 0.55
CA GLY A 33 -9.71 -3.87 1.64
C GLY A 33 -9.09 -3.36 2.94
N LEU A 34 -8.01 -2.59 2.86
CA LEU A 34 -7.40 -1.97 4.05
C LEU A 34 -8.25 -0.84 4.60
N LEU A 35 -8.93 -0.07 3.74
CA LEU A 35 -9.85 1.00 4.15
C LEU A 35 -11.09 0.51 4.89
N THR A 36 -11.53 -0.72 4.63
CA THR A 36 -12.67 -1.32 5.31
C THR A 36 -12.28 -1.99 6.64
N ARG A 37 -10.98 -2.19 6.92
CA ARG A 37 -10.53 -2.79 8.18
C ARG A 37 -10.72 -1.83 9.36
N LYS A 38 -11.40 -2.33 10.39
CA LYS A 38 -11.65 -1.62 11.65
C LYS A 38 -10.32 -1.19 12.30
N GLY A 39 -10.05 0.11 12.36
CA GLY A 39 -8.83 0.68 12.94
C GLY A 39 -7.86 1.32 11.93
N LEU A 40 -8.09 1.14 10.62
CA LEU A 40 -7.38 1.87 9.57
C LEU A 40 -8.27 3.01 9.04
N ARG A 41 -7.74 4.24 9.03
CA ARG A 41 -8.41 5.45 8.52
C ARG A 41 -7.93 5.75 7.10
N LYS A 42 -8.79 6.37 6.27
CA LYS A 42 -8.45 6.86 4.92
C LYS A 42 -7.28 7.85 4.89
N THR A 43 -7.03 8.53 6.00
CA THR A 43 -5.96 9.53 6.17
C THR A 43 -4.64 8.94 6.65
N LEU A 44 -4.53 7.62 6.79
CA LEU A 44 -3.27 6.98 7.20
C LEU A 44 -2.21 7.14 6.12
N TYR A 45 -1.01 7.49 6.55
CA TYR A 45 0.17 7.45 5.71
C TYR A 45 0.68 6.01 5.55
N LEU A 46 1.43 5.76 4.48
CA LEU A 46 2.02 4.43 4.23
C LEU A 46 2.92 3.98 5.38
N GLU A 47 3.68 4.89 6.00
CA GLU A 47 4.56 4.58 7.13
C GLU A 47 3.76 4.12 8.37
N GLU A 48 2.65 4.80 8.66
CA GLU A 48 1.75 4.38 9.75
C GLU A 48 1.08 3.04 9.44
N LEU A 49 0.78 2.79 8.17
CA LEU A 49 0.24 1.52 7.70
C LEU A 49 1.25 0.38 7.89
N GLU A 50 2.52 0.61 7.54
CA GLU A 50 3.63 -0.33 7.77
C GLU A 50 3.77 -0.71 9.25
N ALA A 51 3.64 0.27 10.15
CA ALA A 51 3.73 0.07 11.60
C ALA A 51 2.52 -0.66 12.19
N LYS A 52 1.35 -0.56 11.56
CA LYS A 52 0.09 -1.18 12.03
C LYS A 52 -0.16 -2.56 11.43
N LEU A 53 0.40 -2.87 10.25
CA LEU A 53 0.15 -4.14 9.59
C LEU A 53 0.94 -5.28 10.25
N CYS A 54 0.22 -6.28 10.74
CA CYS A 54 0.82 -7.51 11.25
C CYS A 54 1.01 -8.52 10.13
N CYS A 55 2.17 -9.18 10.12
CA CYS A 55 2.39 -10.31 9.23
C CYS A 55 1.43 -11.46 9.59
N PRO A 56 0.68 -12.03 8.65
CA PRO A 56 -0.24 -13.14 8.94
C PRO A 56 0.49 -14.42 9.37
N ARG A 57 1.79 -14.56 9.02
CA ARG A 57 2.59 -15.75 9.31
C ARG A 57 3.30 -15.68 10.67
N CYS A 58 4.00 -14.58 10.97
CA CYS A 58 4.78 -14.45 12.22
C CYS A 58 4.20 -13.44 13.22
N ARG A 59 3.09 -12.78 12.89
CA ARG A 59 2.38 -11.77 13.70
C ARG A 59 3.23 -10.57 14.16
N ARG A 60 4.39 -10.35 13.55
CA ARG A 60 5.22 -9.15 13.77
C ARG A 60 4.71 -7.98 12.91
N THR A 61 4.81 -6.76 13.45
CA THR A 61 4.45 -5.49 12.78
C THR A 61 5.54 -4.93 11.87
N SER A 62 6.67 -5.62 11.73
CA SER A 62 7.75 -5.16 10.84
C SER A 62 7.45 -5.54 9.40
N THR A 63 6.72 -4.66 8.71
CA THR A 63 6.35 -4.83 7.30
C THR A 63 6.90 -3.70 6.44
N LYS A 64 7.17 -4.00 5.17
CA LYS A 64 7.47 -3.02 4.12
C LYS A 64 6.33 -3.06 3.12
N ILE A 65 5.74 -1.92 2.84
CA ILE A 65 4.65 -1.77 1.89
C ILE A 65 5.21 -1.11 0.64
N THR A 66 4.85 -1.66 -0.52
CA THR A 66 5.23 -1.11 -1.81
C THR A 66 3.97 -1.00 -2.66
N PRO A 67 3.54 0.22 -3.04
CA PRO A 67 2.45 0.38 -3.98
C PRO A 67 2.86 -0.17 -5.35
N ILE A 68 1.97 -0.94 -5.96
CA ILE A 68 2.10 -1.52 -7.29
C ILE A 68 0.90 -1.06 -8.10
N ILE A 69 1.16 -0.48 -9.28
CA ILE A 69 0.13 -0.13 -10.25
C ILE A 69 -0.38 -1.42 -10.90
N ILE A 70 -1.67 -1.73 -10.76
CA ILE A 70 -2.30 -2.95 -11.31
C ILE A 70 -3.06 -2.66 -12.59
N LYS A 71 -3.69 -1.48 -12.64
CA LYS A 71 -4.25 -0.95 -13.87
C LYS A 71 -3.30 0.13 -14.33
N PRO A 72 -2.67 0.00 -15.52
CA PRO A 72 -2.10 1.18 -16.14
C PRO A 72 -3.27 2.14 -16.33
N GLN A 73 -3.35 3.18 -15.49
CA GLN A 73 -3.94 4.39 -16.01
C GLN A 73 -3.07 4.72 -17.22
N HIS A 74 -3.66 4.66 -18.41
CA HIS A 74 -3.06 5.21 -19.61
C HIS A 74 -2.85 6.72 -19.33
N HIS A 75 -1.78 7.05 -18.61
CA HIS A 75 -1.17 8.37 -18.71
C HIS A 75 -0.57 8.36 -20.10
N PHE A 76 -1.43 8.66 -21.07
CA PHE A 76 -1.03 9.01 -22.41
C PHE A 76 -0.25 10.30 -22.24
N VAL A 77 1.07 10.18 -22.03
CA VAL A 77 1.98 11.30 -22.21
C VAL A 77 1.92 11.55 -23.71
N GLY A 78 1.15 12.57 -24.09
CA GLY A 78 0.99 13.00 -25.47
C GLY A 78 2.34 13.01 -26.15
N GLY A 79 2.43 12.27 -27.26
CA GLY A 79 3.66 12.12 -28.02
C GLY A 79 4.27 13.47 -28.34
N MET A 80 5.55 13.60 -28.09
CA MET A 80 6.37 14.55 -28.83
C MET A 80 6.64 13.93 -30.19
N ALA A 81 6.00 14.46 -31.23
CA ALA A 81 6.45 14.44 -32.60
C ALA A 81 6.17 15.81 -33.20
#